data_AF-A0A937PYJ5-F1
#
_entry.id   AF-A0A937PYJ5-F1
#
_cell.length_a   1.000
_cell.length_b   1.000
_cell.length_c   1.000
_cell.angle_alpha   90.00
_cell.angle_beta   90.00
_cell.angle_gamma   90.00
#
_symmetry.space_group_name_H-M   'P 1'
#
loop_
_entity.id
_entity.type
_entity.pdbx_description
1 polymer ?
#
loop_
_entity_poly.entity_id
_entity_poly.type
_entity_poly.pdbx_seq_one_letter_code
_entity_poly.pdbx_strand_id
1 'polypeptide(L)'
;MISIGRIVMLFAGVLCAIASLTASARAAQTDYLSPSALAVDSQGKTIYIAEETANQIAVFDVAAGKVKKVISLPNRPSGLAPAPNGQRLYVTAGVPNGR
;
A
#
# COMPACT_ATOMS: atom_id res chain seq x y z
N MET A 1 -42.04 24.34 -39.29
CA MET A 1 -40.59 24.49 -39.57
C MET A 1 -39.84 24.41 -38.25
N ILE A 2 -39.37 23.21 -37.88
CA ILE A 2 -38.64 22.95 -36.64
C ILE A 2 -37.14 23.05 -36.97
N SER A 3 -36.43 23.97 -36.31
CA SER A 3 -35.03 24.29 -36.60
C SER A 3 -34.10 23.09 -36.36
N ILE A 4 -33.36 22.72 -37.39
CA ILE A 4 -32.35 21.64 -37.42
C ILE A 4 -31.25 21.85 -36.36
N GLY A 5 -31.10 23.07 -35.81
CA GLY A 5 -30.11 23.40 -34.78
C GLY A 5 -30.35 22.78 -33.40
N ARG A 6 -31.56 22.32 -33.06
CA ARG A 6 -31.82 21.68 -31.75
C ARG A 6 -31.61 20.17 -31.72
N ILE A 7 -31.51 19.52 -32.89
CA ILE A 7 -31.33 18.05 -32.99
C ILE A 7 -29.85 17.66 -32.90
N VAL A 8 -28.94 18.51 -33.39
CA VAL A 8 -27.48 18.25 -33.32
C VAL A 8 -26.94 18.35 -31.89
N MET A 9 -27.59 19.13 -31.02
CA MET A 9 -27.16 19.30 -29.62
C MET A 9 -27.49 18.09 -28.72
N LEU A 10 -28.42 17.22 -29.14
CA LEU A 10 -28.79 16.02 -28.39
C LEU A 10 -27.88 14.81 -28.67
N PHE A 11 -27.14 14.79 -29.78
CA PHE A 11 -26.22 13.67 -30.08
C PHE A 11 -24.80 13.88 -29.56
N ALA A 12 -24.33 15.12 -29.40
CA ALA A 12 -23.03 15.39 -28.79
C ALA A 12 -23.02 15.22 -27.26
N GLY A 13 -24.16 15.48 -26.60
CA GLY A 13 -24.30 15.31 -25.15
C GLY A 13 -24.42 13.86 -24.72
N VAL A 14 -25.10 13.02 -25.52
CA VAL A 14 -25.26 11.60 -25.21
C VAL A 14 -23.98 10.83 -25.48
N LEU A 15 -23.19 11.17 -26.50
CA LEU A 15 -21.91 10.49 -26.76
C LEU A 15 -20.82 10.79 -25.70
N CYS A 16 -20.87 11.95 -25.04
CA CYS A 16 -19.97 12.28 -23.92
C CYS A 16 -20.35 11.56 -22.61
N ALA A 17 -21.64 11.23 -22.44
CA ALA A 17 -22.15 10.56 -21.24
C ALA A 17 -21.88 9.04 -21.21
N ILE A 18 -21.76 8.37 -22.36
CA ILE A 18 -21.50 6.91 -22.43
C ILE A 18 -20.02 6.55 -22.30
N ALA A 19 -19.10 7.48 -22.57
CA ALA A 19 -17.66 7.25 -22.37
C ALA A 19 -17.24 7.32 -20.89
N SER A 20 -18.08 7.89 -20.01
CA SER A 20 -17.75 8.08 -18.60
C SER A 20 -18.24 6.95 -17.68
N LEU A 21 -18.98 5.97 -18.20
CA LEU A 21 -19.51 4.84 -17.40
C LEU A 21 -18.74 3.53 -17.56
N THR A 22 -17.48 3.61 -18.02
CA THR A 22 -16.53 2.49 -17.92
C THR A 22 -15.18 2.93 -17.40
N ALA A 23 -15.14 4.01 -16.60
CA ALA A 23 -14.14 4.11 -15.55
C ALA A 23 -14.49 3.06 -14.49
N SER A 24 -14.32 1.79 -14.89
CA SER A 24 -14.33 0.64 -14.02
C SER A 24 -13.44 1.05 -12.86
N ALA A 25 -14.04 1.21 -11.69
CA ALA A 25 -13.32 1.35 -10.45
C ALA A 25 -12.48 0.06 -10.34
N ARG A 26 -11.32 0.06 -10.98
CA ARG A 26 -10.16 -0.70 -10.56
C ARG A 26 -9.91 -0.12 -9.17
N ALA A 27 -10.64 -0.64 -8.19
CA ALA A 27 -10.24 -0.56 -6.81
C ALA A 27 -8.75 -0.90 -6.85
N ALA A 28 -7.92 0.07 -6.47
CA ALA A 28 -6.48 -0.07 -6.51
C ALA A 28 -6.15 -1.41 -5.87
N GLN A 29 -5.74 -2.37 -6.69
CA GLN A 29 -5.36 -3.68 -6.21
C GLN A 29 -4.05 -3.45 -5.49
N THR A 30 -4.13 -3.11 -4.20
CA THR A 30 -2.94 -2.98 -3.37
C THR A 30 -2.38 -4.37 -3.26
N ASP A 31 -1.14 -4.56 -3.67
CA ASP A 31 -0.43 -5.81 -3.41
C ASP A 31 -0.60 -6.15 -1.93
N TYR A 32 -1.15 -7.33 -1.64
CA TYR A 32 -1.35 -7.75 -0.26
C TYR A 32 0.02 -8.07 0.34
N LEU A 33 0.52 -7.15 1.18
CA LEU A 33 1.88 -7.18 1.73
C LEU A 33 2.04 -8.18 2.90
N SER A 34 0.94 -8.76 3.37
CA SER A 34 0.90 -9.73 4.49
C SER A 34 1.63 -9.24 5.75
N PRO A 35 1.15 -8.16 6.41
CA PRO A 35 1.72 -7.71 7.67
C PRO A 35 1.55 -8.80 8.74
N SER A 36 2.65 -9.33 9.26
CA SER A 36 2.68 -10.50 10.17
C SER A 36 3.06 -10.15 11.61
N ALA A 37 3.87 -9.12 11.80
CA ALA A 37 4.31 -8.66 13.13
C ALA A 37 4.55 -7.15 13.15
N LEU A 38 4.37 -6.55 14.34
CA LEU A 38 4.61 -5.14 14.62
C LEU A 38 5.51 -4.98 15.84
N ALA A 39 6.38 -3.98 15.82
CA ALA A 39 7.09 -3.52 17.01
C ALA A 39 7.24 -2.01 17.00
N VAL A 40 7.27 -1.39 18.19
CA VAL A 40 7.37 0.07 18.34
C VAL A 40 8.71 0.41 18.97
N ASP A 41 9.33 1.51 18.53
CA ASP A 41 10.53 2.03 19.21
C ASP A 41 10.23 2.45 20.66
N SER A 42 11.28 2.62 21.46
CA SER A 42 11.15 2.96 22.89
C SER A 42 10.50 4.32 23.16
N GLN A 43 10.35 5.16 22.12
CA GLN A 43 9.80 6.51 22.20
C GLN A 43 8.38 6.60 21.62
N GLY A 44 7.82 5.51 21.08
CA GLY A 44 6.52 5.51 20.42
C GLY A 44 6.48 6.25 19.08
N LYS A 45 7.62 6.60 18.48
CA LYS A 45 7.71 7.47 17.28
C LYS A 45 7.72 6.69 15.98
N THR A 46 8.19 5.45 16.04
CA THR A 46 8.36 4.58 14.87
C THR A 46 7.71 3.24 15.11
N ILE A 47 6.89 2.79 14.16
CA ILE A 47 6.37 1.42 14.10
C ILE A 47 7.12 0.68 12.99
N TYR A 48 7.67 -0.48 13.32
CA TYR A 48 8.27 -1.42 12.37
C TYR A 48 7.24 -2.50 12.06
N ILE A 49 7.04 -2.76 10.77
CA ILE A 49 6.05 -3.70 10.27
C ILE A 49 6.76 -4.77 9.46
N ALA A 50 6.64 -6.03 9.88
CA ALA A 50 7.09 -7.17 9.10
C ALA A 50 6.04 -7.47 8.03
N GLU A 51 6.40 -7.33 6.76
CA GLU A 51 5.55 -7.62 5.61
C GLU A 51 6.05 -8.93 4.98
N GLU A 52 5.42 -10.03 5.38
CA GLU A 52 5.94 -11.38 5.22
C GLU A 52 6.07 -11.76 3.74
N THR A 53 4.98 -11.65 2.97
CA THR A 53 4.95 -12.04 1.55
C THR A 53 5.73 -11.07 0.67
N ALA A 54 5.89 -9.83 1.12
CA ALA A 54 6.68 -8.80 0.46
C ALA A 54 8.18 -8.89 0.77
N ASN A 55 8.61 -9.79 1.67
CA ASN A 55 10.01 -9.92 2.12
C ASN A 55 10.62 -8.58 2.54
N GLN A 56 9.90 -7.77 3.30
CA GLN A 56 10.38 -6.44 3.68
C GLN A 56 9.91 -6.00 5.06
N ILE A 57 10.58 -4.98 5.60
CA ILE A 57 10.13 -4.23 6.77
C ILE A 57 9.69 -2.84 6.33
N ALA A 58 8.45 -2.46 6.61
CA ALA A 58 8.01 -1.08 6.50
C ALA A 58 8.31 -0.33 7.82
N VAL A 59 8.86 0.87 7.71
CA VAL A 59 9.15 1.78 8.82
C VAL A 59 8.15 2.92 8.77
N PHE A 60 7.17 2.87 9.65
CA PHE A 60 6.08 3.84 9.74
C PHE A 60 6.42 4.94 10.73
N ASP A 61 6.25 6.18 10.31
CA ASP A 61 6.37 7.36 11.15
C ASP A 61 5.01 7.71 11.75
N VAL A 62 4.91 7.66 13.07
CA VAL A 62 3.63 7.83 13.77
C VAL A 62 3.12 9.27 13.66
N ALA A 63 4.01 10.25 13.77
CA ALA A 63 3.62 11.66 13.71
C ALA A 63 3.20 12.08 12.30
N ALA A 64 3.91 11.60 11.28
CA ALA A 64 3.58 11.90 9.88
C ALA A 64 2.46 11.02 9.31
N GLY A 65 2.05 9.97 10.01
CA GLY A 65 0.99 9.06 9.58
C GLY A 65 1.32 8.30 8.29
N LYS A 66 2.60 8.01 8.02
CA LYS A 66 3.03 7.38 6.76
C LYS A 66 4.27 6.51 6.90
N VAL A 67 4.43 5.57 5.97
CA VAL A 67 5.67 4.83 5.78
C VAL A 67 6.76 5.80 5.31
N LYS A 68 7.84 5.91 6.08
CA LYS A 68 9.02 6.74 5.75
C LYS A 68 10.16 5.97 5.10
N LYS A 69 10.17 4.64 5.25
CA LYS A 69 11.21 3.77 4.68
C LYS A 69 10.69 2.35 4.52
N VAL A 70 11.20 1.65 3.50
CA VAL A 70 11.04 0.21 3.31
C VAL A 70 12.43 -0.43 3.28
N ILE A 71 12.57 -1.59 3.91
CA ILE A 71 13.83 -2.33 4.01
C ILE A 71 13.58 -3.74 3.45
N SER A 72 14.09 -4.02 2.26
CA SER A 72 14.01 -5.36 1.66
C SER A 72 14.90 -6.36 2.42
N LEU A 73 14.40 -7.58 2.54
CA LEU A 73 15.07 -8.71 3.18
C LEU A 73 15.19 -9.87 2.19
N PRO A 74 16.18 -10.75 2.35
CA PRO A 74 16.32 -11.93 1.51
C PRO A 74 15.23 -12.99 1.79
N ASN A 75 14.59 -12.95 2.95
CA ASN A 75 13.63 -13.94 3.42
C ASN A 75 12.41 -13.30 4.10
N ARG A 76 11.37 -14.09 4.29
CA ARG A 76 10.09 -13.71 4.89
C ARG A 76 10.25 -13.34 6.38
N PRO A 77 10.04 -12.08 6.79
CA PRO A 77 10.10 -11.70 8.19
C PRO A 77 8.87 -12.21 8.98
N SER A 78 9.10 -12.64 10.22
CA SER A 78 8.04 -13.20 11.08
C SER A 78 7.97 -12.58 12.48
N GLY A 79 9.06 -12.01 12.98
CA GLY A 79 9.13 -11.47 14.35
C GLY A 79 10.12 -10.32 14.44
N LEU A 80 9.84 -9.38 15.35
CA LEU A 80 10.55 -8.11 15.50
C LEU A 80 10.87 -7.84 16.97
N ALA A 81 12.10 -7.43 17.26
CA ALA A 81 12.53 -7.01 18.60
C ALA A 81 13.46 -5.78 18.53
N PRO A 82 12.95 -4.57 18.83
CA PRO A 82 13.77 -3.36 18.94
C PRO A 82 14.75 -3.48 20.12
N ALA A 83 16.00 -3.08 19.90
CA ALA A 83 16.97 -3.01 20.98
C ALA A 83 16.64 -1.82 21.92
N PRO A 84 16.83 -1.95 23.25
CA PRO A 84 16.54 -0.87 24.21
C PRO A 84 17.28 0.44 23.92
N ASN A 85 18.50 0.34 23.35
CA ASN A 85 19.31 1.49 22.97
C ASN A 85 18.84 2.19 21.67
N GLY A 86 17.81 1.67 21.00
CA GLY A 86 17.24 2.23 19.77
C GLY A 86 18.12 2.10 18.53
N GLN A 87 19.30 1.46 18.61
CA GLN A 87 20.24 1.40 17.49
C GLN A 87 20.03 0.19 16.57
N ARG A 88 19.27 -0.82 17.01
CA ARG A 88 19.06 -2.06 16.27
C ARG A 88 17.61 -2.52 16.34
N LEU A 89 17.19 -3.22 15.30
CA LEU A 89 15.98 -4.02 15.25
C LEU A 89 16.40 -5.45 14.91
N TYR A 90 16.14 -6.40 15.80
CA TYR A 90 16.35 -7.81 15.51
C TYR A 90 15.11 -8.37 14.80
N VAL A 91 15.35 -9.15 13.76
CA VAL A 91 14.29 -9.69 12.90
C VAL A 91 14.50 -11.19 12.78
N THR A 92 13.47 -11.97 13.11
CA THR A 92 13.42 -13.38 12.72
C THR A 92 12.86 -13.48 11.32
N ALA A 93 13.48 -14.31 10.48
CA ALA A 93 13.00 -14.57 9.14
C ALA A 93 13.00 -16.08 8.87
N GLY A 94 12.06 -16.53 8.03
CA GLY A 94 12.02 -17.90 7.55
C GLY A 94 13.28 -18.27 6.78
N VAL A 95 13.53 -19.57 6.63
CA VAL A 95 14.58 -20.06 5.74
C VAL A 95 14.20 -19.81 4.27
N PRO A 96 15.17 -19.56 3.38
CA PRO A 96 14.88 -19.51 1.95
C PRO A 96 14.34 -20.88 1.51
N ASN A 97 13.09 -20.91 1.06
CA ASN A 97 12.40 -22.03 0.41
C ASN A 97 12.90 -23.44 0.78
N GLY A 98 12.46 -23.94 1.95
CA GLY A 98 12.32 -25.36 2.31
C GLY A 98 13.43 -26.33 1.89
N ARG A 99 14.26 -26.74 2.86
CA ARG A 99 14.70 -28.14 2.93
C ARG A 99 13.65 -28.96 3.64
#